data_AF-A0A0D2H7N6-F1
#
_entry.id   AF-A0A0D2H7N6-F1
#
_cell.length_a   1.000
_cell.length_b   1.000
_cell.length_c   1.000
_cell.angle_alpha   90.00
_cell.angle_beta   90.00
_cell.angle_gamma   90.00
#
_symmetry.space_group_name_H-M   'P 1'
#
loop_
_entity.id
_entity.type
_entity.pdbx_description
1 polymer ?
#
loop_
_entity_poly.entity_id
_entity_poly.type
_entity_poly.pdbx_seq_one_letter_code
_entity_poly.pdbx_strand_id
1 'polypeptide(L)'
;MDETQKLRFFIWANAVGIVGELPCDTNLDRPETRRVVERILNNIHESSITFTSGYNNVKPQAGRVLMAGWAAGVEGVARALAVDLRPISVNCVCPGAVRTELFDGLPKHLLDPLVEKYVSRTLSGTIGQPEQAAEAYLYCMRDAFVDGTVVHSNGGYLLG
;
A
#
# COMPACT_ATOMS: atom_id res chain seq x y z
N MET A 1 32.86 9.39 -3.79
CA MET A 1 32.03 9.92 -4.88
C MET A 1 31.34 8.72 -5.50
N ASP A 2 30.56 7.90 -4.79
CA ASP A 2 29.47 8.15 -3.83
C ASP A 2 28.54 9.27 -4.27
N GLU A 3 27.50 8.89 -5.01
CA GLU A 3 26.19 9.55 -5.12
C GLU A 3 25.38 8.88 -6.24
N THR A 4 24.53 7.92 -5.89
CA THR A 4 23.22 7.84 -6.55
C THR A 4 22.20 7.28 -5.57
N GLN A 5 21.30 8.17 -5.20
CA GLN A 5 20.34 8.04 -4.14
C GLN A 5 19.44 6.81 -4.31
N LYS A 6 19.45 5.98 -3.28
CA LYS A 6 18.42 5.02 -2.92
C LYS A 6 17.04 5.69 -2.85
N LEU A 7 16.32 5.75 -3.96
CA LEU A 7 14.87 5.98 -3.95
C LEU A 7 14.18 4.67 -3.58
N ARG A 8 14.10 4.43 -2.27
CA ARG A 8 13.30 3.36 -1.67
C ARG A 8 11.81 3.70 -1.81
N PHE A 9 11.24 3.43 -2.98
CA PHE A 9 9.81 3.23 -3.10
C PHE A 9 9.48 1.82 -2.58
N PHE A 10 9.05 1.76 -1.33
CA PHE A 10 8.48 0.56 -0.72
C PHE A 10 7.12 0.28 -1.37
N ILE A 11 7.11 -0.43 -2.49
CA ILE A 11 5.95 -1.19 -2.95
C ILE A 11 6.06 -2.55 -2.28
N TRP A 12 5.22 -2.79 -1.27
CA TRP A 12 5.11 -4.10 -0.64
C TRP A 12 4.30 -5.00 -1.56
N ALA A 13 4.98 -5.70 -2.46
CA ALA A 13 4.44 -6.85 -3.18
C ALA A 13 5.16 -8.09 -2.63
N ASN A 14 4.48 -8.90 -1.80
CA ASN A 14 4.75 -10.33 -1.68
C ASN A 14 3.73 -11.04 -0.75
N ALA A 15 2.77 -11.73 -1.36
CA ALA A 15 2.23 -12.98 -0.83
C ALA A 15 2.12 -14.07 -1.92
N VAL A 16 3.06 -14.07 -2.87
CA VAL A 16 3.56 -15.27 -3.54
C VAL A 16 5.04 -15.02 -3.72
N GLY A 17 5.90 -15.78 -3.05
CA GLY A 17 7.35 -15.54 -3.03
C GLY A 17 7.93 -15.30 -4.42
N ILE A 18 8.16 -14.03 -4.73
CA ILE A 18 9.12 -13.56 -5.72
C ILE A 18 9.95 -12.51 -4.98
N VAL A 19 10.91 -13.00 -4.20
CA VAL A 19 12.12 -12.22 -3.91
C VAL A 19 12.92 -12.25 -5.20
N GLY A 20 12.67 -11.29 -6.08
CA GLY A 20 13.45 -11.03 -7.27
C GLY A 20 13.57 -9.53 -7.38
N GLU A 21 14.76 -9.00 -7.12
CA GLU A 21 15.10 -7.65 -7.57
C GLU A 21 14.87 -7.64 -9.09
N LEU A 22 13.91 -6.85 -9.57
CA LEU A 22 13.81 -6.55 -10.99
C LEU A 22 15.05 -5.72 -11.32
N PRO A 23 16.03 -6.26 -12.08
CA PRO A 23 17.11 -5.43 -12.56
C PRO A 23 16.52 -4.40 -13.52
N CYS A 24 17.01 -3.17 -13.44
CA CYS A 24 16.58 -2.06 -14.30
C CYS A 24 16.79 -2.33 -15.82
N ASP A 25 17.52 -3.40 -16.19
CA ASP A 25 17.70 -3.86 -17.56
C ASP A 25 16.65 -4.90 -17.96
N THR A 26 15.59 -4.44 -18.62
CA THR A 26 14.48 -5.25 -19.12
C THR A 26 14.84 -6.00 -20.41
N ASN A 27 15.83 -6.90 -20.37
CA ASN A 27 16.13 -7.77 -21.50
C ASN A 27 15.38 -9.10 -21.37
N LEU A 28 14.28 -9.24 -22.13
CA LEU A 28 13.35 -10.38 -22.12
C LEU A 28 13.94 -11.70 -22.65
N ASP A 29 15.11 -11.65 -23.30
CA ASP A 29 15.78 -12.84 -23.82
C ASP A 29 16.55 -13.63 -22.75
N ARG A 30 16.70 -13.07 -21.54
CA ARG A 30 17.36 -13.79 -20.44
C ARG A 30 16.46 -14.93 -19.94
N PRO A 31 16.99 -16.16 -19.80
CA PRO A 31 16.21 -17.32 -19.37
C PRO A 31 15.60 -17.16 -17.97
N GLU A 32 16.19 -16.32 -17.12
CA GLU A 32 15.69 -16.02 -15.77
C GLU A 32 14.46 -15.08 -15.80
N THR A 33 14.50 -14.03 -16.62
CA THR A 33 13.36 -13.14 -16.89
C THR A 33 12.22 -13.91 -17.54
N ARG A 34 12.55 -14.79 -18.49
CA ARG A 34 11.57 -15.63 -19.18
C ARG A 34 10.81 -16.55 -18.22
N ARG A 35 11.47 -17.15 -17.23
CA ARG A 35 10.81 -17.98 -16.20
C ARG A 35 9.83 -17.18 -15.35
N VAL A 36 10.18 -15.95 -14.97
CA VAL A 36 9.28 -15.08 -14.18
C VAL A 36 8.06 -14.69 -15.01
N VAL A 37 8.27 -14.31 -16.27
CA VAL A 37 7.20 -13.96 -17.20
C VAL A 37 6.30 -15.16 -17.48
N GLU A 38 6.85 -16.34 -17.77
CA GLU A 38 6.08 -17.58 -17.97
C GLU A 38 5.27 -17.95 -16.73
N ARG A 39 5.81 -17.74 -15.53
CA ARG A 39 5.08 -17.98 -14.27
C ARG A 39 3.94 -16.99 -14.06
N ILE A 40 4.14 -15.71 -14.39
CA ILE A 40 3.08 -14.69 -14.37
C ILE A 40 2.02 -15.04 -15.40
N LEU A 41 2.41 -15.35 -16.64
CA LEU A 41 1.50 -15.72 -17.72
C LEU A 41 0.66 -16.97 -17.42
N ASN A 42 1.21 -17.93 -16.66
CA ASN A 42 0.46 -19.11 -16.23
C ASN A 42 -0.50 -18.84 -15.07
N ASN A 43 -0.25 -17.80 -14.26
CA ASN A 43 -1.03 -17.45 -13.08
C ASN A 43 -1.67 -16.05 -13.17
N ILE A 44 -1.87 -15.50 -14.36
CA ILE A 44 -2.45 -14.16 -14.57
C ILE A 44 -3.82 -14.01 -13.91
N HIS A 45 -4.58 -15.10 -13.82
CA HIS A 45 -5.90 -15.16 -13.17
C HIS A 45 -5.83 -15.07 -11.64
N GLU A 46 -4.66 -15.31 -11.03
CA GLU A 46 -4.38 -15.22 -9.59
C GLU A 46 -3.48 -14.01 -9.26
N SER A 47 -3.11 -13.23 -10.26
CA SER A 47 -2.21 -12.10 -10.10
C SER A 47 -3.00 -10.89 -9.57
N SER A 48 -2.49 -10.27 -8.51
CA SER A 48 -3.09 -9.10 -7.89
C SER A 48 -2.09 -7.97 -7.70
N ILE A 49 -2.54 -6.74 -7.94
CA ILE A 49 -1.79 -5.51 -7.68
C ILE A 49 -2.52 -4.74 -6.57
N THR A 50 -1.81 -4.36 -5.51
CA THR A 50 -2.40 -3.57 -4.43
C THR A 50 -1.60 -2.29 -4.20
N PHE A 51 -2.26 -1.15 -4.38
CA PHE A 51 -1.69 0.17 -4.08
C PHE A 51 -1.91 0.57 -2.63
N THR A 52 -1.12 1.51 -2.13
CA THR A 52 -1.32 2.14 -0.83
C THR A 52 -1.70 3.60 -1.01
N SER A 53 -2.84 4.01 -0.47
CA SER A 53 -3.27 5.42 -0.42
C SER A 53 -3.18 5.97 1.02
N GLY A 54 -3.98 6.98 1.36
CA GLY A 54 -4.11 7.48 2.72
C GLY A 54 -5.42 8.22 2.92
N TYR A 55 -5.88 8.31 4.15
CA TYR A 55 -7.23 8.77 4.50
C TYR A 55 -7.54 10.25 4.21
N ASN A 56 -6.57 11.05 3.75
CA ASN A 56 -6.72 12.51 3.62
C ASN A 56 -7.69 12.92 2.51
N ASN A 57 -7.99 12.04 1.56
CA ASN A 57 -9.05 12.25 0.56
C ASN A 57 -10.45 12.11 1.15
N VAL A 58 -10.66 11.17 2.10
CA VAL A 58 -11.95 10.93 2.74
C VAL A 58 -12.18 11.86 3.94
N LYS A 59 -11.14 12.08 4.74
CA LYS A 59 -11.16 12.98 5.91
C LYS A 59 -9.99 13.98 5.82
N PRO A 60 -10.16 15.07 5.05
CA PRO A 60 -9.11 16.06 4.85
C PRO A 60 -8.68 16.76 6.15
N GLN A 61 -7.39 17.08 6.23
CA GLN A 61 -6.83 17.89 7.31
C GLN A 61 -6.28 19.20 6.75
N ALA A 62 -6.41 20.29 7.51
CA ALA A 62 -5.84 21.57 7.15
C ALA A 62 -4.32 21.45 6.88
N GLY A 63 -3.85 22.07 5.80
CA GLY A 63 -2.46 22.02 5.36
C GLY A 63 -2.04 20.74 4.61
N ARG A 64 -2.96 19.79 4.36
CA ARG A 64 -2.66 18.51 3.69
C ARG A 64 -3.26 18.35 2.28
N VAL A 65 -3.45 19.45 1.55
CA VAL A 65 -4.07 19.43 0.21
C VAL A 65 -3.35 18.50 -0.77
N LEU A 66 -2.00 18.49 -0.77
CA LEU A 66 -1.21 17.61 -1.63
C LEU A 66 -1.41 16.13 -1.29
N MET A 67 -1.52 15.80 0.00
CA MET A 67 -1.77 14.43 0.44
C MET A 67 -3.18 13.96 0.08
N ALA A 68 -4.17 14.85 0.19
CA ALA A 68 -5.54 14.55 -0.21
C ALA A 68 -5.64 14.31 -1.73
N GLY A 69 -4.99 15.16 -2.54
CA GLY A 69 -4.94 15.01 -3.99
C GLY A 69 -4.21 13.74 -4.43
N TRP A 70 -3.05 13.45 -3.82
CA TRP A 70 -2.29 12.23 -4.08
C TRP A 70 -3.12 10.97 -3.75
N ALA A 71 -3.74 10.92 -2.57
CA ALA A 71 -4.56 9.78 -2.18
C ALA A 71 -5.74 9.54 -3.13
N ALA A 72 -6.46 10.61 -3.49
CA ALA A 72 -7.56 10.53 -4.45
C ALA A 72 -7.07 10.08 -5.84
N GLY A 73 -5.90 10.57 -6.27
CA GLY A 73 -5.28 10.18 -7.53
C GLY A 73 -4.90 8.71 -7.59
N VAL A 74 -4.21 8.20 -6.57
CA VAL A 74 -3.81 6.78 -6.48
C VAL A 74 -5.03 5.87 -6.49
N GLU A 75 -6.08 6.19 -5.74
CA GLU A 75 -7.31 5.40 -5.75
C GLU A 75 -8.03 5.45 -7.10
N GLY A 76 -8.01 6.59 -7.79
CA GLY A 76 -8.52 6.72 -9.15
C GLY A 76 -7.74 5.87 -10.15
N VAL A 77 -6.42 5.91 -10.07
CA VAL A 77 -5.52 5.09 -10.91
C VAL A 77 -5.75 3.60 -10.65
N ALA A 78 -5.88 3.17 -9.39
CA ALA A 78 -6.16 1.77 -9.06
C ALA A 78 -7.45 1.27 -9.73
N ARG A 79 -8.53 2.06 -9.67
CA ARG A 79 -9.79 1.73 -10.33
C ARG A 79 -9.69 1.69 -11.85
N ALA A 80 -8.96 2.62 -12.46
CA ALA A 80 -8.75 2.61 -13.91
C ALA A 80 -7.95 1.37 -14.34
N LEU A 81 -6.87 1.06 -13.63
CA LEU A 81 -6.03 -0.10 -13.91
C LEU A 81 -6.76 -1.44 -13.70
N ALA A 82 -7.70 -1.52 -12.75
CA ALA A 82 -8.54 -2.70 -12.58
C ALA A 82 -9.34 -3.02 -13.86
N VAL A 83 -9.78 -1.99 -14.59
CA VAL A 83 -10.47 -2.15 -15.87
C VAL A 83 -9.50 -2.52 -16.98
N ASP A 84 -8.36 -1.84 -17.06
CA ASP A 84 -7.40 -1.95 -18.16
C ASP A 84 -6.55 -3.24 -18.12
N LEU A 85 -6.29 -3.79 -16.92
CA LEU A 85 -5.36 -4.91 -16.72
C LEU A 85 -6.03 -6.28 -16.58
N ARG A 86 -7.32 -6.41 -16.91
CA ARG A 86 -8.01 -7.71 -16.85
C ARG A 86 -7.24 -8.80 -17.61
N PRO A 87 -7.06 -10.01 -17.03
CA PRO A 87 -7.72 -10.56 -15.84
C PRO A 87 -7.03 -10.30 -14.49
N ILE A 88 -6.05 -9.40 -14.42
CA ILE A 88 -5.32 -9.08 -13.17
C ILE A 88 -6.20 -8.20 -12.28
N SER A 89 -6.41 -8.59 -11.02
CA SER A 89 -7.16 -7.76 -10.05
C SER A 89 -6.29 -6.60 -9.55
N VAL A 90 -6.86 -5.40 -9.47
CA VAL A 90 -6.15 -4.21 -8.97
C VAL A 90 -6.95 -3.54 -7.86
N ASN A 91 -6.35 -3.44 -6.68
CA ASN A 91 -6.98 -2.92 -5.47
C ASN A 91 -6.12 -1.83 -4.81
N CYS A 92 -6.68 -1.17 -3.80
CA CYS A 92 -5.97 -0.19 -3.00
C CYS A 92 -6.29 -0.36 -1.52
N VAL A 93 -5.29 -0.19 -0.64
CA VAL A 93 -5.45 -0.17 0.80
C VAL A 93 -5.18 1.23 1.30
N CYS A 94 -6.11 1.76 2.09
CA CYS A 94 -6.03 3.03 2.79
C CYS A 94 -5.82 2.78 4.30
N PRO A 95 -4.57 2.67 4.77
CA PRO A 95 -4.29 2.49 6.19
C PRO A 95 -4.54 3.78 6.99
N GLY A 96 -4.88 3.61 8.27
CA GLY A 96 -4.91 4.67 9.28
C GLY A 96 -3.53 4.94 9.88
N ALA A 97 -3.50 5.47 11.10
CA ALA A 97 -2.27 5.59 11.85
C ALA A 97 -1.79 4.20 12.29
N VAL A 98 -0.62 3.79 11.79
CA VAL A 98 0.02 2.49 12.08
C VAL A 98 1.38 2.74 12.72
N ARG A 99 1.74 1.99 13.75
CA ARG A 99 3.02 2.11 14.44
C ARG A 99 4.16 1.52 13.60
N THR A 100 4.68 2.31 12.67
CA THR A 100 5.84 1.97 11.83
C THR A 100 7.13 2.56 12.39
N GLU A 101 8.28 2.10 11.89
CA GLU A 101 9.62 2.61 12.24
C GLU A 101 9.80 4.10 11.93
N LEU A 102 8.95 4.65 11.05
CA LEU A 102 8.85 6.09 10.80
C LEU A 102 8.65 6.91 12.09
N PHE A 103 8.00 6.33 13.10
CA PHE A 103 7.76 6.96 14.39
C PHE A 103 8.97 6.88 15.33
N ASP A 104 9.92 5.96 15.09
CA ASP A 104 11.07 5.74 15.97
C ASP A 104 12.12 6.87 15.86
N GLY A 105 12.11 7.61 14.74
CA GLY A 105 12.95 8.80 14.54
C GLY A 105 12.44 10.05 15.26
N LEU A 106 11.24 10.02 15.85
CA LEU A 106 10.67 11.17 16.55
C LEU A 106 11.06 11.14 18.03
N PRO A 107 11.53 12.27 18.60
CA PRO A 107 11.68 12.40 20.04
C PRO A 107 10.38 12.08 20.78
N LYS A 108 10.47 11.37 21.91
CA LYS A 108 9.28 10.95 22.69
C LYS A 108 8.31 12.08 23.01
N HIS A 109 8.82 13.27 23.34
CA HIS A 109 7.98 14.45 23.64
C HIS A 109 7.11 14.93 22.46
N LEU A 110 7.42 14.55 21.22
CA LEU A 110 6.59 14.79 20.03
C LEU A 110 5.75 13.58 19.64
N LEU A 111 6.28 12.38 19.89
CA LEU A 111 5.61 11.13 19.55
C LEU A 111 4.38 10.89 20.43
N ASP A 112 4.52 11.03 21.75
CA ASP A 112 3.44 10.69 22.69
C ASP A 112 2.17 11.52 22.45
N PRO A 113 2.22 12.86 22.29
CA PRO A 113 1.04 13.65 21.96
C PRO A 113 0.43 13.31 20.59
N LEU A 114 1.26 12.92 19.62
CA LEU A 114 0.79 12.53 18.30
C LEU A 114 0.03 11.20 18.36
N VAL A 115 0.56 10.22 19.09
CA VAL A 115 -0.10 8.93 19.32
C VAL A 115 -1.41 9.13 20.06
N GLU A 116 -1.43 9.91 21.13
CA GLU A 116 -2.63 10.21 21.91
C GLU A 116 -3.71 10.91 21.06
N LYS A 117 -3.31 11.82 20.18
CA LYS A 117 -4.21 12.45 19.20
C LYS A 117 -4.83 11.45 18.23
N TYR A 118 -4.10 10.43 17.80
CA TYR A 118 -4.67 9.39 16.93
C TYR A 118 -5.58 8.45 17.72
N VAL A 119 -5.15 7.98 18.89
CA VAL A 119 -5.91 7.10 19.78
C VAL A 119 -7.27 7.71 20.15
N SER A 120 -7.30 9.00 20.49
CA SER A 120 -8.55 9.71 20.84
C SER A 120 -9.54 9.85 19.68
N ARG A 121 -9.10 9.64 18.44
CA ARG A 121 -9.91 9.76 17.22
C ARG A 121 -10.22 8.41 16.57
N THR A 122 -9.65 7.31 17.08
CA THR A 122 -10.00 5.96 16.63
C THR A 122 -11.09 5.38 17.53
N LEU A 123 -12.06 4.70 16.92
CA LEU A 123 -13.11 4.00 17.66
C LEU A 123 -12.56 2.78 18.41
N SER A 124 -11.44 2.21 17.92
CA SER A 124 -10.73 1.13 18.60
C SER A 124 -9.98 1.58 19.85
N GLY A 125 -9.81 2.88 20.07
CA GLY A 125 -9.01 3.42 21.18
C GLY A 125 -7.53 3.04 21.10
N THR A 126 -7.04 2.75 19.90
CA THR A 126 -5.66 2.30 19.64
C THR A 126 -5.14 2.80 18.30
N ILE A 127 -3.82 2.76 18.10
CA ILE A 127 -3.20 2.85 16.77
C ILE A 127 -2.96 1.44 16.23
N GLY A 128 -2.99 1.29 14.90
CA GLY A 128 -2.76 0.00 14.26
C GLY A 128 -1.32 -0.48 14.45
N GLN A 129 -1.12 -1.80 14.50
CA GLN A 129 0.19 -2.43 14.35
C GLN A 129 0.43 -2.80 12.88
N PRO A 130 1.70 -2.87 12.43
CA PRO A 130 2.03 -3.26 11.05
C PRO A 130 1.37 -4.57 10.61
N GLU A 131 1.29 -5.56 11.52
CA GLU A 131 0.67 -6.86 11.26
C GLU A 131 -0.83 -6.72 10.97
N GLN A 132 -1.52 -5.83 11.68
CA GLN A 132 -2.95 -5.58 11.47
C GLN A 132 -3.20 -4.84 10.14
N ALA A 133 -2.27 -3.97 9.74
CA ALA A 133 -2.35 -3.33 8.43
C ALA A 133 -2.08 -4.33 7.31
N ALA A 134 -1.14 -5.27 7.50
CA ALA A 134 -0.78 -6.30 6.53
C ALA A 134 -1.96 -7.22 6.16
N GLU A 135 -2.86 -7.52 7.11
CA GLU A 135 -4.05 -8.33 6.84
C GLU A 135 -4.95 -7.72 5.75
N ALA A 136 -5.04 -6.39 5.65
CA ALA A 136 -5.81 -5.73 4.59
C ALA A 136 -5.20 -5.97 3.20
N TYR A 137 -3.87 -6.03 3.09
CA TYR A 137 -3.18 -6.37 1.86
C TYR A 137 -3.34 -7.86 1.53
N LEU A 138 -3.21 -8.74 2.53
CA LEU A 138 -3.43 -10.17 2.36
C LEU A 138 -4.85 -10.49 1.90
N TYR A 139 -5.86 -9.78 2.41
CA TYR A 139 -7.22 -9.86 1.91
C TYR A 139 -7.30 -9.55 0.41
N CYS A 140 -6.72 -8.42 -0.02
CA CYS A 140 -6.71 -8.03 -1.44
C CYS A 140 -5.95 -9.02 -2.34
N MET A 141 -5.01 -9.80 -1.79
CA MET A 141 -4.24 -10.80 -2.53
C MET A 141 -4.90 -12.19 -2.55
N ARG A 142 -5.72 -12.52 -1.54
CA ARG A 142 -6.33 -13.85 -1.38
C ARG A 142 -7.74 -13.93 -1.95
N ASP A 143 -8.49 -12.83 -1.93
CA ASP A 143 -9.84 -12.81 -2.45
C ASP A 143 -9.84 -12.63 -3.97
N ALA A 144 -10.04 -13.73 -4.70
CA ALA A 144 -10.10 -13.70 -6.17
C ALA A 144 -11.32 -12.94 -6.73
N PHE A 145 -12.26 -12.51 -5.88
CA PHE A 145 -13.45 -11.77 -6.28
C PHE A 145 -13.35 -10.27 -6.00
N VAL A 146 -12.30 -9.81 -5.32
CA VAL A 146 -12.10 -8.39 -5.01
C VAL A 146 -11.31 -7.69 -6.11
N ASP A 147 -11.92 -6.69 -6.74
CA ASP A 147 -11.29 -5.93 -7.82
C ASP A 147 -11.77 -4.47 -7.83
N GLY A 148 -10.85 -3.53 -8.10
CA GLY A 148 -11.11 -2.10 -8.14
C GLY A 148 -11.51 -1.48 -6.79
N THR A 149 -11.30 -2.16 -5.67
CA THR A 149 -11.77 -1.68 -4.36
C THR A 149 -10.74 -0.85 -3.60
N VAL A 150 -11.21 -0.01 -2.67
CA VAL A 150 -10.39 0.67 -1.67
C VAL A 150 -10.74 0.14 -0.28
N VAL A 151 -9.81 -0.57 0.34
CA VAL A 151 -9.97 -1.15 1.68
C VAL A 151 -9.47 -0.16 2.73
N HIS A 152 -10.36 0.26 3.63
CA HIS A 152 -10.01 1.16 4.74
C HIS A 152 -9.70 0.37 6.01
N SER A 153 -8.43 0.34 6.42
CA SER A 153 -7.99 -0.28 7.68
C SER A 153 -7.43 0.79 8.62
N ASN A 154 -8.30 1.39 9.44
CA ASN A 154 -7.95 2.61 10.20
C ASN A 154 -8.53 2.70 11.62
N GLY A 155 -9.01 1.59 12.20
CA GLY A 155 -9.55 1.58 13.57
C GLY A 155 -10.77 2.47 13.79
N GLY A 156 -11.49 2.84 12.73
CA GLY A 156 -12.64 3.75 12.78
C GLY A 156 -12.27 5.24 12.77
N TYR A 157 -11.02 5.59 12.47
CA TYR A 157 -10.54 6.98 12.44
C TYR A 157 -11.38 7.93 11.56
N LEU A 158 -11.99 7.40 10.49
CA LEU A 158 -12.84 8.19 9.61
C LEU A 158 -14.13 8.66 10.30
N LEU A 159 -14.60 7.91 11.31
CA LEU A 159 -15.87 8.13 11.99
C LEU A 159 -15.75 8.86 13.35
N GLY A 160 -14.56 8.85 13.96
CA GLY A 160 -14.30 9.49 15.27
C GLY A 160 -13.82 10.94 15.23
#